data_AF-A0A3D0N4F6-F1
#
_entry.id   AF-A0A3D0N4F6-F1
#
_cell.length_a   1.000
_cell.length_b   1.000
_cell.length_c   1.000
_cell.angle_alpha   90.00
_cell.angle_beta   90.00
_cell.angle_gamma   90.00
#
_symmetry.space_group_name_H-M   'P 1'
#
loop_
_entity.id
_entity.type
_entity.pdbx_description
1 polymer ?
#
loop_
_entity_poly.entity_id
_entity_poly.type
_entity_poly.pdbx_seq_one_letter_code
_entity_poly.pdbx_strand_id
1 'polypeptide(L)'
;MAATAPDEQGRVNQALICGDSNGYTGPNALVGEREQAYRVRFAIRGTGGAVSVGTVAWPNDPSTPDDRVHDPVQMKQSVVPGDEWQLCEGTFVLVPAAAETKMRNARVADGSAPWSVRWRWEDGYTFDALFPGSQDESVRLGDGWGQRDHRNTDRGATLPYVIRRGEAPGALDVFSTVFVGTADARQPVATNVRELPLPAEAPAGTVALAVETSEGTDIVVSMLDPAAVTIETPAGPLSTDARLAVVSLADARPVRAQMVEGTTLRLSECELTLDAPAFEGEITGSGSEAGRSWFEAAGAPEGGELTGDTLLVEDGEHLRAYPIRGVEPAADGLRVLTKLDGTGFVARSGERWRIPRVASWEG
;
A
#
# COMPACT_ATOMS: atom_id res chain seq x y z
N MET A 1 3.55 -35.86 23.83
CA MET A 1 4.74 -36.38 23.12
C MET A 1 5.92 -35.53 23.54
N ALA A 2 6.97 -36.14 24.10
CA ALA A 2 8.13 -35.41 24.59
C ALA A 2 8.86 -34.72 23.43
N ALA A 3 9.07 -33.41 23.52
CA ALA A 3 9.65 -32.56 22.47
C ALA A 3 11.10 -32.92 22.05
N THR A 4 11.65 -34.01 22.58
CA THR A 4 13.01 -34.51 22.35
C THR A 4 13.05 -35.94 21.81
N ALA A 5 11.91 -36.52 21.43
CA ALA A 5 11.89 -37.81 20.77
C ALA A 5 12.45 -37.66 19.34
N PRO A 6 13.31 -38.59 18.87
CA PRO A 6 13.77 -38.58 17.50
C PRO A 6 12.59 -38.72 16.54
N ASP A 7 12.67 -38.06 15.39
CA ASP A 7 11.73 -38.28 14.29
C ASP A 7 11.89 -39.69 13.68
N GLU A 8 11.05 -40.03 12.70
CA GLU A 8 11.08 -41.33 12.00
C GLU A 8 12.42 -41.64 11.31
N GLN A 9 13.29 -40.64 11.15
CA GLN A 9 14.62 -40.73 10.55
C GLN A 9 15.75 -40.71 11.59
N GLY A 10 15.40 -40.76 12.89
CA GLY A 10 16.36 -40.73 13.98
C GLY A 10 16.91 -39.34 14.31
N ARG A 11 16.35 -38.26 13.74
CA ARG A 11 16.82 -36.89 13.98
C ARG A 11 16.20 -36.35 15.26
N VAL A 12 17.04 -35.80 16.12
CA VAL A 12 16.59 -35.08 17.32
C VAL A 12 16.81 -33.58 17.06
N ASN A 13 15.72 -32.81 17.08
CA ASN A 13 15.81 -31.36 17.05
C ASN A 13 16.01 -30.85 18.48
N GLN A 14 17.23 -30.42 18.80
CA GLN A 14 17.53 -29.73 20.04
C GLN A 14 17.95 -28.31 19.73
N ALA A 15 17.23 -27.33 20.27
CA ALA A 15 17.60 -25.93 20.12
C ALA A 15 18.66 -25.56 21.16
N LEU A 16 19.81 -25.08 20.70
CA LEU A 16 20.72 -24.32 21.55
C LEU A 16 20.17 -22.89 21.60
N ILE A 17 19.57 -22.53 22.72
CA ILE A 17 19.00 -21.19 22.90
C ILE A 17 20.11 -20.24 23.35
N CYS A 18 20.33 -19.20 22.55
CA CYS A 18 21.19 -18.07 22.89
C CYS A 18 20.32 -16.83 23.11
N GLY A 19 20.53 -16.11 24.22
CA GLY A 19 19.63 -15.05 24.67
C GLY A 19 18.48 -15.56 25.55
N ASP A 20 17.66 -14.65 26.06
CA ASP A 20 16.50 -14.99 26.89
C ASP A 20 15.26 -15.20 25.99
N SER A 21 15.19 -16.37 25.35
CA SER A 21 14.02 -16.78 24.55
C SER A 21 13.63 -18.22 24.87
N ASN A 22 12.44 -18.63 24.47
CA ASN A 22 12.01 -20.03 24.61
C ASN A 22 12.10 -20.81 23.29
N GLY A 23 12.64 -20.20 22.22
CA GLY A 23 12.74 -20.76 20.88
C GLY A 23 11.43 -20.71 20.05
N TYR A 24 10.32 -20.32 20.66
CA TYR A 24 9.01 -20.10 20.01
C TYR A 24 8.64 -18.63 19.98
N THR A 25 8.96 -17.90 21.05
CA THR A 25 8.86 -16.45 21.18
C THR A 25 10.18 -15.92 21.72
N GLY A 26 10.52 -14.69 21.39
CA GLY A 26 11.79 -14.05 21.76
C GLY A 26 11.66 -12.62 22.29
N PRO A 27 10.68 -12.26 23.12
CA PRO A 27 10.53 -10.87 23.59
C PRO A 27 11.75 -10.36 24.37
N ASN A 28 12.58 -11.26 24.92
CA ASN A 28 13.85 -10.93 25.60
C ASN A 28 15.09 -11.48 24.84
N ALA A 29 14.95 -11.81 23.55
CA ALA A 29 16.06 -12.27 22.73
C ALA A 29 17.10 -11.14 22.50
N LEU A 30 18.25 -11.51 21.95
CA LEU A 30 19.26 -10.53 21.53
C LEU A 30 18.72 -9.70 20.37
N VAL A 31 18.82 -8.37 20.47
CA VAL A 31 18.45 -7.45 19.39
C VAL A 31 19.60 -7.38 18.38
N GLY A 32 19.25 -7.50 17.10
CA GLY A 32 20.19 -7.37 15.98
C GLY A 32 19.60 -6.52 14.85
N GLU A 33 20.47 -6.00 14.01
CA GLU A 33 20.13 -5.24 12.80
C GLU A 33 19.91 -6.22 11.64
N ARG A 34 18.80 -6.05 10.92
CA ARG A 34 18.49 -6.86 9.75
C ARG A 34 19.54 -6.65 8.65
N GLU A 35 19.73 -7.67 7.81
CA GLU A 35 20.67 -7.67 6.69
C GLU A 35 22.17 -7.55 7.08
N GLN A 36 22.49 -7.50 8.38
CA GLN A 36 23.87 -7.45 8.87
C GLN A 36 24.48 -8.84 9.06
N ALA A 37 25.79 -8.91 8.87
CA ALA A 37 26.58 -10.12 9.07
C ALA A 37 27.04 -10.25 10.53
N TYR A 38 26.70 -11.37 11.15
CA TYR A 38 27.08 -11.72 12.51
C TYR A 38 28.04 -12.91 12.52
N ARG A 39 28.91 -12.94 13.52
CA ARG A 39 29.78 -14.08 13.81
C ARG A 39 29.24 -14.83 15.01
N VAL A 40 29.19 -16.15 14.92
CA VAL A 40 28.92 -17.04 16.05
C VAL A 40 30.13 -17.89 16.37
N ARG A 41 30.37 -18.10 17.66
CA ARG A 41 31.43 -18.96 18.18
C ARG A 41 30.91 -19.72 19.38
N PHE A 42 31.06 -21.04 19.37
CA PHE A 42 30.63 -21.91 20.47
C PHE A 42 31.57 -23.12 20.58
N ALA A 43 31.55 -23.82 21.71
CA ALA A 43 32.26 -25.07 21.89
C ALA A 43 31.27 -26.23 22.01
N ILE A 44 31.61 -27.38 21.43
CA ILE A 44 30.76 -28.58 21.46
C ILE A 44 31.60 -29.81 21.80
N ARG A 45 30.97 -30.77 22.49
CA ARG A 45 31.51 -32.09 22.84
C ARG A 45 30.34 -33.07 22.87
N GLY A 46 30.55 -34.31 22.43
CA GLY A 46 29.51 -35.33 22.44
C GLY A 46 29.84 -36.53 21.58
N THR A 47 28.99 -37.56 21.65
CA THR A 47 29.21 -38.86 21.01
C THR A 47 28.29 -39.12 19.81
N GLY A 48 27.55 -38.09 19.35
CA GLY A 48 26.54 -38.17 18.29
C GLY A 48 26.97 -37.57 16.94
N GLY A 49 26.15 -37.78 15.91
CA GLY A 49 26.41 -37.40 14.51
C GLY A 49 26.46 -35.89 14.21
N ALA A 50 26.53 -35.55 12.92
CA ALA A 50 26.69 -34.18 12.44
C ALA A 50 25.57 -33.24 12.96
N VAL A 51 25.96 -32.05 13.42
CA VAL A 51 25.08 -31.02 13.96
C VAL A 51 24.86 -29.92 12.91
N SER A 52 23.61 -29.59 12.67
CA SER A 52 23.25 -28.39 11.89
C SER A 52 23.13 -27.19 12.83
N VAL A 53 23.65 -26.05 12.40
CA VAL A 53 23.59 -24.80 13.17
C VAL A 53 22.77 -23.78 12.38
N GLY A 54 21.74 -23.22 13.02
CA GLY A 54 20.88 -22.21 12.45
C GLY A 54 20.53 -21.15 13.50
N THR A 55 19.95 -20.05 13.03
CA THR A 55 19.39 -18.99 13.87
C THR A 55 17.88 -18.98 13.77
N VAL A 56 17.25 -18.44 14.81
CA VAL A 56 15.82 -18.11 14.84
C VAL A 56 15.70 -16.63 15.14
N ALA A 57 14.89 -15.91 14.37
CA ALA A 57 14.64 -14.49 14.57
C ALA A 57 13.15 -14.18 14.43
N TRP A 58 12.73 -13.06 15.01
CA TRP A 58 11.38 -12.50 14.91
C TRP A 58 11.51 -11.09 14.36
N PRO A 59 11.38 -10.89 13.04
CA PRO A 59 11.65 -9.60 12.44
C PRO A 59 10.71 -8.50 12.96
N ASN A 60 9.42 -8.79 13.14
CA ASN A 60 8.37 -7.79 13.31
C ASN A 60 7.69 -7.86 14.68
N ASP A 61 7.41 -9.06 15.21
CA ASP A 61 6.76 -9.25 16.50
C ASP A 61 7.39 -10.46 17.25
N PRO A 62 8.26 -10.20 18.24
CA PRO A 62 8.92 -11.26 18.99
C PRO A 62 8.01 -12.00 19.97
N SER A 63 6.76 -11.57 20.15
CA SER A 63 5.79 -12.23 21.03
C SER A 63 5.03 -13.37 20.35
N THR A 64 5.05 -13.45 19.01
CA THR A 64 4.30 -14.46 18.24
C THR A 64 5.21 -15.53 17.64
N PRO A 65 4.85 -16.82 17.72
CA PRO A 65 5.55 -17.89 17.02
C PRO A 65 5.45 -17.83 15.49
N ASP A 66 4.49 -17.10 14.94
CA ASP A 66 4.24 -17.03 13.49
C ASP A 66 5.21 -16.10 12.76
N ASP A 67 5.84 -15.18 13.47
CA ASP A 67 6.86 -14.26 12.91
C ASP A 67 8.26 -14.89 12.86
N ARG A 68 8.40 -16.17 13.27
CA ARG A 68 9.70 -16.86 13.28
C ARG A 68 10.24 -17.08 11.88
N VAL A 69 11.47 -16.64 11.69
CA VAL A 69 12.28 -16.98 10.52
C VAL A 69 13.51 -17.78 10.94
N HIS A 70 13.92 -18.70 10.07
CA HIS A 70 15.06 -19.58 10.28
C HIS A 70 16.12 -19.32 9.21
N ASP A 71 17.34 -19.02 9.65
CA ASP A 71 18.46 -18.81 8.73
C ASP A 71 19.59 -19.79 9.04
N PRO A 72 20.24 -20.39 8.02
CA PRO A 72 21.37 -21.27 8.23
C PRO A 72 22.61 -20.46 8.65
N VAL A 73 23.39 -21.01 9.58
CA VAL A 73 24.73 -20.49 9.87
C VAL A 73 25.74 -21.15 8.92
N GLN A 74 26.50 -20.34 8.20
CA GLN A 74 27.64 -20.80 7.42
C GLN A 74 28.81 -21.12 8.36
N MET A 75 28.92 -22.37 8.74
CA MET A 75 30.03 -22.85 9.58
C MET A 75 31.33 -22.95 8.76
N LYS A 76 32.46 -22.57 9.36
CA LYS A 76 33.78 -22.70 8.71
C LYS A 76 34.17 -24.15 8.42
N GLN A 77 33.58 -25.08 9.17
CA GLN A 77 33.80 -26.51 9.07
C GLN A 77 32.55 -27.25 9.54
N SER A 78 32.37 -28.49 9.08
CA SER A 78 31.29 -29.35 9.56
C SER A 78 31.35 -29.51 11.07
N VAL A 79 30.21 -29.37 11.74
CA VAL A 79 30.12 -29.48 13.20
C VAL A 79 29.85 -30.94 13.55
N VAL A 80 30.88 -31.65 13.97
CA VAL A 80 30.79 -33.06 14.37
C VAL A 80 31.30 -33.17 15.81
N PRO A 81 30.43 -33.45 16.78
CA PRO A 81 30.83 -33.64 18.17
C PRO A 81 31.86 -34.77 18.30
N GLY A 82 32.84 -34.58 19.19
CA GLY A 82 33.79 -35.63 19.57
C GLY A 82 33.96 -35.72 21.08
N ASP A 83 34.83 -36.62 21.51
CA ASP A 83 35.12 -36.88 22.93
C ASP A 83 35.82 -35.71 23.63
N GLU A 84 36.35 -34.74 22.87
CA GLU A 84 36.98 -33.52 23.36
C GLU A 84 36.16 -32.27 22.99
N TRP A 85 36.35 -31.19 23.76
CA TRP A 85 35.75 -29.90 23.44
C TRP A 85 36.36 -29.33 22.16
N GLN A 86 35.51 -29.11 21.16
CA GLN A 86 35.89 -28.52 19.90
C GLN A 86 35.26 -27.15 19.77
N LEU A 87 36.08 -26.18 19.36
CA LEU A 87 35.62 -24.84 19.09
C LEU A 87 35.12 -24.74 17.65
N CYS A 88 33.90 -24.26 17.48
CA CYS A 88 33.27 -24.03 16.20
C CYS A 88 33.03 -22.54 15.97
N GLU A 89 33.21 -22.10 14.74
CA GLU A 89 32.93 -20.73 14.30
C GLU A 89 32.14 -20.74 13.00
N GLY A 90 31.24 -19.77 12.87
CA GLY A 90 30.47 -19.56 11.67
C GLY A 90 30.00 -18.13 11.54
N THR A 91 29.37 -17.83 10.41
CA THR A 91 28.78 -16.53 10.11
C THR A 91 27.38 -16.70 9.56
N PHE A 92 26.51 -15.74 9.85
CA PHE A 92 25.17 -15.67 9.26
C PHE A 92 24.82 -14.22 8.97
N VAL A 93 23.85 -14.00 8.09
CA VAL A 93 23.22 -12.70 7.87
C VAL A 93 21.86 -12.76 8.54
N LEU A 94 21.56 -11.82 9.43
CA LEU A 94 20.29 -11.82 10.17
C LEU A 94 19.16 -11.38 9.25
N VAL A 95 18.19 -12.26 8.97
CA VAL A 95 17.04 -11.98 8.08
C VAL A 95 17.54 -11.42 6.74
N PRO A 96 18.25 -12.23 5.93
CA PRO A 96 18.80 -11.75 4.67
C PRO A 96 17.68 -11.22 3.79
N ALA A 97 17.95 -10.13 3.06
CA ALA A 97 17.06 -9.66 2.01
C ALA A 97 16.66 -10.85 1.13
N ALA A 98 15.35 -11.03 0.92
CA ALA A 98 14.86 -12.04 -0.02
C ALA A 98 15.67 -11.94 -1.32
N ALA A 99 15.96 -13.07 -1.97
CA ALA A 99 16.70 -13.05 -3.24
C ALA A 99 16.04 -12.12 -4.28
N GLU A 100 14.73 -11.90 -4.15
CA GLU A 100 13.88 -11.02 -4.94
C GLU A 100 14.08 -9.52 -4.64
N THR A 101 14.58 -9.15 -3.45
CA THR A 101 14.91 -7.77 -3.07
C THR A 101 16.40 -7.44 -3.15
N LYS A 102 17.24 -8.38 -3.61
CA LYS A 102 18.65 -8.11 -3.95
C LYS A 102 18.74 -7.23 -5.20
N MET A 103 18.78 -5.93 -4.97
CA MET A 103 19.01 -4.95 -6.02
C MET A 103 20.50 -4.81 -6.33
N ARG A 104 20.83 -4.76 -7.62
CA ARG A 104 22.14 -4.31 -8.11
C ARG A 104 22.17 -2.79 -8.08
N ASN A 105 23.37 -2.22 -7.97
CA ASN A 105 23.57 -0.77 -7.95
C ASN A 105 22.72 -0.05 -6.90
N ALA A 106 22.43 -0.73 -5.78
CA ALA A 106 21.56 -0.23 -4.74
C ALA A 106 22.13 1.06 -4.12
N ARG A 107 21.30 2.08 -4.06
CA ARG A 107 21.53 3.35 -3.37
C ARG A 107 20.46 3.47 -2.30
N VAL A 108 20.85 3.93 -1.13
CA VAL A 108 19.94 4.17 -0.01
C VAL A 108 19.97 5.65 0.31
N ALA A 109 18.81 6.20 0.63
CA ALA A 109 18.64 7.56 1.10
C ALA A 109 17.63 7.61 2.26
N ASP A 110 17.77 8.64 3.08
CA ASP A 110 16.72 9.05 4.01
C ASP A 110 15.54 9.62 3.21
N GLY A 111 14.34 9.11 3.46
CA GLY A 111 13.09 9.49 2.81
C GLY A 111 12.24 10.45 3.61
N SER A 112 12.74 10.95 4.75
CA SER A 112 11.94 11.71 5.71
C SER A 112 11.58 13.15 5.30
N ALA A 113 12.30 13.71 4.32
CA ALA A 113 12.01 15.03 3.76
C ALA A 113 11.51 14.91 2.30
N PRO A 114 10.76 15.89 1.77
CA PRO A 114 10.27 15.83 0.39
C PRO A 114 11.37 15.53 -0.63
N TRP A 115 11.09 14.60 -1.54
CA TRP A 115 12.04 14.13 -2.54
C TRP A 115 11.32 13.75 -3.83
N SER A 116 12.07 13.57 -4.92
CA SER A 116 11.50 13.20 -6.21
C SER A 116 12.39 12.28 -7.03
N VAL A 117 11.76 11.57 -7.96
CA VAL A 117 12.44 10.79 -9.00
C VAL A 117 11.93 11.25 -10.35
N ARG A 118 12.86 11.62 -11.23
CA ARG A 118 12.58 12.03 -12.60
C ARG A 118 13.18 11.04 -13.59
N TRP A 119 12.40 10.67 -14.59
CA TRP A 119 12.89 9.96 -15.76
C TRP A 119 12.35 10.59 -17.05
N ARG A 120 13.05 10.31 -18.15
CA ARG A 120 12.78 10.90 -19.46
C ARG A 120 12.77 9.81 -20.51
N TRP A 121 11.86 9.92 -21.48
CA TRP A 121 11.85 9.10 -22.70
C TRP A 121 12.62 9.79 -23.83
N GLU A 122 12.98 9.01 -24.85
CA GLU A 122 13.79 9.48 -25.99
C GLU A 122 13.14 10.64 -26.75
N ASP A 123 11.81 10.75 -26.70
CA ASP A 123 11.01 11.82 -27.32
C ASP A 123 10.98 13.12 -26.50
N GLY A 124 11.72 13.18 -25.39
CA GLY A 124 11.78 14.36 -24.53
C GLY A 124 10.69 14.40 -23.46
N TYR A 125 9.70 13.50 -23.48
CA TYR A 125 8.68 13.41 -22.45
C TYR A 125 9.32 13.09 -21.10
N THR A 126 8.90 13.79 -20.04
CA THR A 126 9.39 13.54 -18.68
C THR A 126 8.27 13.06 -17.78
N PHE A 127 8.62 12.16 -16.85
CA PHE A 127 7.80 11.86 -15.70
C PHE A 127 8.54 12.25 -14.44
N ASP A 128 7.80 12.81 -13.51
CA ASP A 128 8.24 13.07 -12.16
C ASP A 128 7.32 12.31 -11.20
N ALA A 129 7.91 11.61 -10.24
CA ALA A 129 7.23 11.14 -9.05
C ALA A 129 7.69 12.04 -7.89
N LEU A 130 6.75 12.79 -7.30
CA LEU A 130 6.97 13.68 -6.18
C LEU A 130 6.48 12.98 -4.91
N PHE A 131 7.34 12.95 -3.89
CA PHE A 131 7.07 12.29 -2.62
C PHE A 131 7.15 13.34 -1.50
N PRO A 132 6.14 13.44 -0.62
CA PRO A 132 6.21 14.37 0.51
C PRO A 132 7.26 13.95 1.54
N GLY A 133 7.70 12.68 1.50
CA GLY A 133 8.45 12.04 2.56
C GLY A 133 7.57 11.78 3.78
N SER A 134 7.95 10.81 4.61
CA SER A 134 7.30 10.57 5.90
C SER A 134 8.34 10.26 6.98
N GLN A 135 7.99 10.52 8.24
CA GLN A 135 8.87 10.22 9.35
C GLN A 135 9.25 8.73 9.34
N ASP A 136 10.53 8.43 9.56
CA ASP A 136 11.08 7.07 9.55
C ASP A 136 10.95 6.35 8.19
N GLU A 137 10.80 7.11 7.09
CA GLU A 137 10.89 6.56 5.73
C GLU A 137 12.35 6.36 5.30
N SER A 138 12.67 5.16 4.80
CA SER A 138 13.90 4.89 4.07
C SER A 138 13.60 4.57 2.60
N VAL A 139 14.50 5.03 1.71
CA VAL A 139 14.35 4.86 0.25
C VAL A 139 15.51 4.05 -0.29
N ARG A 140 15.22 3.06 -1.13
CA ARG A 140 16.20 2.28 -1.86
C ARG A 140 15.94 2.37 -3.37
N LEU A 141 16.94 2.81 -4.12
CA LEU A 141 16.94 2.83 -5.59
C LEU A 141 17.95 1.86 -6.15
N GLY A 142 17.69 1.26 -7.31
CA GLY A 142 18.61 0.32 -7.94
C GLY A 142 17.89 -0.64 -8.87
N ASP A 143 18.58 -1.69 -9.29
CA ASP A 143 18.15 -2.54 -10.38
C ASP A 143 17.80 -3.95 -9.89
N GLY A 144 16.59 -4.42 -10.18
CA GLY A 144 16.07 -5.71 -9.74
C GLY A 144 15.69 -6.61 -10.90
N TRP A 145 15.37 -7.87 -10.58
CA TRP A 145 14.75 -8.79 -11.54
C TRP A 145 13.34 -8.29 -11.86
N GLY A 146 12.93 -8.40 -13.13
CA GLY A 146 11.55 -8.12 -13.51
C GLY A 146 11.16 -8.71 -14.86
N GLN A 147 9.91 -8.42 -15.22
CA GLN A 147 9.28 -8.81 -16.47
C GLN A 147 8.21 -7.75 -16.80
N ARG A 148 8.24 -7.18 -18.00
CA ARG A 148 7.26 -6.14 -18.42
C ARG A 148 6.23 -6.69 -19.39
N ASP A 149 6.61 -7.70 -20.16
CA ASP A 149 5.74 -8.25 -21.19
C ASP A 149 4.86 -9.37 -20.63
N HIS A 150 3.54 -9.22 -20.76
CA HIS A 150 2.54 -10.23 -20.42
C HIS A 150 2.71 -11.55 -21.20
N ARG A 151 3.44 -11.53 -22.33
CA ARG A 151 3.80 -12.73 -23.11
C ARG A 151 5.10 -13.39 -22.65
N ASN A 152 5.69 -12.90 -21.56
CA ASN A 152 6.93 -13.38 -20.96
C ASN A 152 8.17 -13.27 -21.89
N THR A 153 8.15 -12.43 -22.94
CA THR A 153 9.29 -12.37 -23.87
C THR A 153 10.54 -11.73 -23.26
N ASP A 154 10.39 -10.94 -22.20
CA ASP A 154 11.47 -10.28 -21.46
C ASP A 154 11.66 -10.82 -20.04
N ARG A 155 11.28 -12.08 -19.79
CA ARG A 155 11.47 -12.72 -18.49
C ARG A 155 12.95 -12.69 -18.09
N GLY A 156 13.25 -12.14 -16.91
CA GLY A 156 14.63 -11.95 -16.46
C GLY A 156 15.24 -10.62 -16.88
N ALA A 157 14.43 -9.69 -17.40
CA ALA A 157 14.83 -8.31 -17.56
C ALA A 157 15.32 -7.73 -16.24
N THR A 158 16.25 -6.79 -16.35
CA THR A 158 16.69 -5.97 -15.22
C THR A 158 15.91 -4.67 -15.28
N LEU A 159 15.14 -4.37 -14.24
CA LEU A 159 14.28 -3.18 -14.16
C LEU A 159 14.77 -2.24 -13.06
N PRO A 160 14.67 -0.92 -13.24
CA PRO A 160 14.89 0.01 -12.15
C PRO A 160 13.72 -0.07 -11.15
N TYR A 161 14.05 -0.03 -9.86
CA TYR A 161 13.11 -0.01 -8.76
C TYR A 161 13.36 1.21 -7.86
N VAL A 162 12.27 1.75 -7.35
CA VAL A 162 12.24 2.68 -6.22
C VAL A 162 11.42 2.00 -5.14
N ILE A 163 12.07 1.63 -4.04
CA ILE A 163 11.43 0.98 -2.89
C ILE A 163 11.39 1.99 -1.76
N ARG A 164 10.19 2.26 -1.27
CA ARG A 164 9.92 3.08 -0.08
C ARG A 164 9.59 2.14 1.06
N ARG A 165 10.08 2.43 2.27
CA ARG A 165 9.85 1.62 3.45
C ARG A 165 9.63 2.51 4.65
N GLY A 166 8.53 2.27 5.37
CA GLY A 166 8.31 2.80 6.71
C GLY A 166 8.98 1.87 7.71
N GLU A 167 9.65 2.44 8.69
CA GLU A 167 10.34 1.67 9.73
C GLU A 167 9.61 1.70 11.08
N ALA A 168 8.41 2.30 11.14
CA ALA A 168 7.59 2.43 12.36
C ALA A 168 6.79 1.15 12.68
N PRO A 169 7.14 0.38 13.73
CA PRO A 169 6.43 -0.86 14.07
C PRO A 169 4.99 -0.58 14.54
N GLY A 170 4.01 -1.27 13.96
CA GLY A 170 2.62 -1.25 14.41
C GLY A 170 1.78 -0.04 13.97
N ALA A 171 2.35 0.90 13.20
CA ALA A 171 1.59 1.96 12.53
C ALA A 171 1.06 1.45 11.17
N LEU A 172 -0.01 2.08 10.67
CA LEU A 172 -0.44 1.86 9.29
C LEU A 172 0.60 2.48 8.35
N ASP A 173 1.16 1.69 7.43
CA ASP A 173 2.04 2.20 6.38
C ASP A 173 1.22 2.98 5.35
N VAL A 174 1.33 4.30 5.39
CA VAL A 174 0.66 5.21 4.44
C VAL A 174 1.71 5.88 3.56
N PHE A 175 1.60 5.66 2.25
CA PHE A 175 2.51 6.24 1.26
C PHE A 175 1.74 7.06 0.24
N SER A 176 2.08 8.34 0.15
CA SER A 176 1.54 9.27 -0.83
C SER A 176 2.55 9.56 -1.93
N THR A 177 2.10 9.65 -3.19
CA THR A 177 2.95 10.00 -4.34
C THR A 177 2.13 10.81 -5.34
N VAL A 178 2.70 11.90 -5.86
CA VAL A 178 2.12 12.68 -6.97
C VAL A 178 2.92 12.39 -8.23
N PHE A 179 2.25 11.87 -9.26
CA PHE A 179 2.86 11.58 -10.55
C PHE A 179 2.54 12.69 -11.56
N VAL A 180 3.58 13.23 -12.20
CA VAL A 180 3.46 14.36 -13.12
C VAL A 180 4.07 13.98 -14.47
N GLY A 181 3.23 13.93 -15.50
CA GLY A 181 3.67 13.73 -16.88
C GLY A 181 3.77 15.06 -17.62
N THR A 182 4.94 15.33 -18.22
CA THR A 182 5.19 16.57 -18.96
C THR A 182 5.68 16.27 -20.37
N ALA A 183 4.92 16.72 -21.37
CA ALA A 183 5.38 16.72 -22.76
C ALA A 183 6.46 17.79 -22.97
N ASP A 184 7.39 17.53 -23.89
CA ASP A 184 8.54 18.41 -24.13
C ASP A 184 8.12 19.88 -24.37
N ALA A 185 8.93 20.80 -23.85
CA ALA A 185 8.74 22.26 -23.81
C ALA A 185 7.62 22.86 -22.92
N ARG A 186 6.81 22.07 -22.19
CA ARG A 186 5.86 22.62 -21.19
C ARG A 186 6.45 22.62 -19.77
N GLN A 187 6.02 23.57 -18.94
CA GLN A 187 6.34 23.52 -17.51
C GLN A 187 5.54 22.39 -16.83
N PRO A 188 6.12 21.70 -15.82
CA PRO A 188 5.38 20.71 -15.04
C PRO A 188 4.16 21.31 -14.37
N VAL A 189 3.04 20.58 -14.39
CA VAL A 189 1.79 21.01 -13.73
C VAL A 189 1.96 21.07 -12.22
N ALA A 190 2.70 20.13 -11.63
CA ALA A 190 3.08 20.13 -10.22
C ALA A 190 4.60 20.06 -10.06
N THR A 191 5.11 20.74 -9.04
CA THR A 191 6.57 20.92 -8.83
C THR A 191 7.04 20.47 -7.46
N ASN A 192 6.15 20.47 -6.47
CA ASN A 192 6.45 20.06 -5.11
C ASN A 192 5.21 19.46 -4.42
N VAL A 193 5.44 18.65 -3.38
CA VAL A 193 4.38 18.12 -2.53
C VAL A 193 4.88 18.02 -1.09
N ARG A 194 4.01 18.32 -0.14
CA ARG A 194 4.27 18.13 1.29
C ARG A 194 3.02 17.60 1.99
N GLU A 195 3.22 16.84 3.05
CA GLU A 195 2.13 16.50 3.97
C GLU A 195 1.74 17.71 4.82
N LEU A 196 0.44 17.85 5.05
CA LEU A 196 -0.11 18.80 6.00
C LEU A 196 -0.26 18.09 7.37
N PRO A 197 0.06 18.78 8.47
CA PRO A 197 -0.15 18.22 9.80
C PRO A 197 -1.61 17.84 10.01
N LEU A 198 -1.84 16.62 10.49
CA LEU A 198 -3.16 16.13 10.86
C LEU A 198 -3.42 16.34 12.35
N PRO A 199 -4.67 16.60 12.75
CA PRO A 199 -5.04 16.58 14.16
C PRO A 199 -4.89 15.17 14.74
N ALA A 200 -4.67 15.05 16.04
CA ALA A 200 -4.42 13.76 16.71
C ALA A 200 -5.62 12.79 16.61
N GLU A 201 -6.82 13.35 16.46
CA GLU A 201 -8.08 12.64 16.30
C GLU A 201 -8.43 12.29 14.84
N ALA A 202 -7.57 12.62 13.86
CA ALA A 202 -7.81 12.25 12.47
C ALA A 202 -7.96 10.72 12.33
N PRO A 203 -8.88 10.24 11.46
CA PRO A 203 -9.01 8.81 11.19
C PRO A 203 -7.69 8.17 10.77
N ALA A 204 -7.45 6.94 11.21
CA ALA A 204 -6.26 6.19 10.80
C ALA A 204 -6.21 6.05 9.27
N GLY A 205 -5.04 6.30 8.68
CA GLY A 205 -4.87 6.28 7.22
C GLY A 205 -5.33 7.54 6.50
N THR A 206 -5.70 8.60 7.21
CA THR A 206 -5.93 9.91 6.60
C THR A 206 -4.64 10.46 6.01
N VAL A 207 -4.74 11.01 4.80
CA VAL A 207 -3.67 11.72 4.11
C VAL A 207 -4.14 13.13 3.83
N ALA A 208 -3.32 14.13 4.14
CA ALA A 208 -3.53 15.51 3.72
C ALA A 208 -2.27 16.05 3.03
N LEU A 209 -2.39 16.50 1.79
CA LEU A 209 -1.28 17.00 0.99
C LEU A 209 -1.53 18.45 0.56
N ALA A 210 -0.46 19.22 0.50
CA ALA A 210 -0.38 20.44 -0.31
C ALA A 210 0.53 20.17 -1.51
N VAL A 211 -0.03 20.28 -2.71
CA VAL A 211 0.67 20.08 -3.98
C VAL A 211 0.86 21.45 -4.63
N GLU A 212 2.11 21.87 -4.80
CA GLU A 212 2.44 23.13 -5.46
C GLU A 212 2.37 22.95 -6.98
N THR A 213 1.48 23.72 -7.62
CA THR A 213 1.22 23.65 -9.05
C THR A 213 1.67 24.93 -9.77
N SER A 214 1.70 24.89 -11.10
CA SER A 214 1.96 26.08 -11.91
C SER A 214 0.89 27.17 -11.77
N GLU A 215 -0.29 26.82 -11.25
CA GLU A 215 -1.45 27.71 -11.13
C GLU A 215 -1.78 28.07 -9.66
N GLY A 216 -1.08 27.46 -8.69
CA GLY A 216 -1.29 27.73 -7.28
C GLY A 216 -0.97 26.52 -6.40
N THR A 217 -1.91 26.13 -5.53
CA THR A 217 -1.73 24.99 -4.62
C THR A 217 -3.00 24.17 -4.54
N ASP A 218 -2.89 22.87 -4.81
CA ASP A 218 -3.99 21.94 -4.58
C ASP A 218 -3.86 21.34 -3.17
N ILE A 219 -4.93 21.46 -2.39
CA ILE A 219 -5.08 20.77 -1.11
C ILE A 219 -5.85 19.48 -1.36
N VAL A 220 -5.24 18.34 -1.03
CA VAL A 220 -5.85 17.01 -1.21
C VAL A 220 -6.00 16.35 0.15
N VAL A 221 -7.21 15.92 0.50
CA VAL A 221 -7.49 15.13 1.70
C VAL A 221 -8.10 13.81 1.26
N SER A 222 -7.55 12.70 1.72
CA SER A 222 -8.05 11.36 1.42
C SER A 222 -8.13 10.51 2.68
N MET A 223 -9.23 9.77 2.83
CA MET A 223 -9.52 8.93 4.00
C MET A 223 -9.93 7.52 3.57
N LEU A 224 -9.38 6.50 4.23
CA LEU A 224 -9.84 5.11 4.06
C LEU A 224 -11.20 4.91 4.73
N ASP A 225 -11.37 5.47 5.91
CA ASP A 225 -12.62 5.46 6.68
C ASP A 225 -13.07 6.91 6.89
N PRO A 226 -13.99 7.42 6.05
CA PRO A 226 -14.38 8.82 6.10
C PRO A 226 -15.02 9.19 7.45
N ALA A 227 -14.47 10.22 8.08
CA ALA A 227 -15.06 10.87 9.25
C ALA A 227 -14.73 12.36 9.21
N ALA A 228 -15.47 13.17 9.98
CA ALA A 228 -15.23 14.59 10.03
C ALA A 228 -13.80 14.90 10.54
N VAL A 229 -13.05 15.69 9.76
CA VAL A 229 -11.72 16.17 10.09
C VAL A 229 -11.61 17.65 9.76
N THR A 230 -10.79 18.38 10.53
CA THR A 230 -10.40 19.76 10.22
C THR A 230 -8.87 19.85 10.14
N ILE A 231 -8.37 20.39 9.03
CA ILE A 231 -6.94 20.47 8.73
C ILE A 231 -6.57 21.94 8.48
N GLU A 232 -5.48 22.39 9.06
CA GLU A 232 -4.95 23.73 8.83
C GLU A 232 -4.29 23.83 7.44
N THR A 233 -4.71 24.81 6.65
CA THR A 233 -4.18 25.07 5.31
C THR A 233 -3.71 26.52 5.19
N PRO A 234 -2.92 26.87 4.15
CA PRO A 234 -2.56 28.27 3.90
C PRO A 234 -3.75 29.22 3.68
N ALA A 235 -4.92 28.70 3.31
CA ALA A 235 -6.15 29.46 3.09
C ALA A 235 -7.08 29.47 4.33
N GLY A 236 -6.63 28.91 5.46
CA GLY A 236 -7.43 28.73 6.68
C GLY A 236 -7.81 27.26 6.92
N PRO A 237 -8.65 26.99 7.94
CA PRO A 237 -9.07 25.63 8.28
C PRO A 237 -9.98 25.05 7.19
N LEU A 238 -9.60 23.89 6.65
CA LEU A 238 -10.43 23.07 5.78
C LEU A 238 -11.14 22.02 6.63
N SER A 239 -12.47 21.96 6.57
CA SER A 239 -13.28 20.92 7.23
C SER A 239 -13.94 20.03 6.19
N THR A 240 -13.85 18.71 6.35
CA THR A 240 -14.54 17.75 5.49
C THR A 240 -14.77 16.41 6.17
N ASP A 241 -15.77 15.67 5.70
CA ASP A 241 -16.02 14.27 6.06
C ASP A 241 -15.90 13.32 4.85
N ALA A 242 -15.31 13.80 3.74
CA ALA A 242 -15.31 13.11 2.46
C ALA A 242 -14.18 12.10 2.32
N ARG A 243 -14.45 10.97 1.67
CA ARG A 243 -13.39 10.00 1.29
C ARG A 243 -12.26 10.65 0.50
N LEU A 244 -12.60 11.59 -0.38
CA LEU A 244 -11.65 12.42 -1.10
C LEU A 244 -12.20 13.85 -1.19
N ALA A 245 -11.40 14.82 -0.79
CA ALA A 245 -11.65 16.23 -1.02
C ALA A 245 -10.43 16.86 -1.70
N VAL A 246 -10.67 17.66 -2.72
CA VAL A 246 -9.63 18.43 -3.42
C VAL A 246 -10.09 19.88 -3.46
N VAL A 247 -9.24 20.81 -3.02
CA VAL A 247 -9.48 22.25 -3.17
C VAL A 247 -8.27 22.90 -3.83
N SER A 248 -8.46 23.43 -5.02
CA SER A 248 -7.45 24.20 -5.73
C SER A 248 -7.47 25.65 -5.26
N LEU A 249 -6.31 26.16 -4.88
CA LEU A 249 -6.11 27.51 -4.38
C LEU A 249 -5.31 28.33 -5.39
N ALA A 250 -5.77 29.55 -5.69
CA ALA A 250 -4.97 30.59 -6.33
C ALA A 250 -4.80 31.76 -5.36
N ASP A 251 -3.58 32.21 -5.12
CA ASP A 251 -3.27 33.26 -4.13
C ASP A 251 -3.92 33.02 -2.74
N ALA A 252 -3.87 31.75 -2.29
CA ALA A 252 -4.48 31.27 -1.04
C ALA A 252 -6.01 31.47 -0.95
N ARG A 253 -6.70 31.56 -2.09
CA ARG A 253 -8.18 31.55 -2.17
C ARG A 253 -8.67 30.33 -2.95
N PRO A 254 -9.73 29.66 -2.49
CA PRO A 254 -10.37 28.60 -3.27
C PRO A 254 -10.81 29.12 -4.63
N VAL A 255 -10.46 28.40 -5.70
CA VAL A 255 -10.97 28.66 -7.06
C VAL A 255 -11.79 27.49 -7.60
N ARG A 256 -11.49 26.27 -7.15
CA ARG A 256 -12.24 25.06 -7.49
C ARG A 256 -12.18 24.09 -6.31
N ALA A 257 -13.23 23.31 -6.15
CA ALA A 257 -13.22 22.19 -5.23
C ALA A 257 -14.01 20.99 -5.76
N GLN A 258 -13.59 19.81 -5.36
CA GLN A 258 -14.33 18.57 -5.54
C GLN A 258 -14.39 17.81 -4.22
N MET A 259 -15.55 17.21 -3.98
CA MET A 259 -15.82 16.34 -2.85
C MET A 259 -16.38 15.04 -3.39
N VAL A 260 -15.77 13.91 -3.04
CA VAL A 260 -16.22 12.57 -3.39
C VAL A 260 -16.55 11.82 -2.11
N GLU A 261 -17.77 11.30 -2.04
CA GLU A 261 -18.22 10.44 -0.97
C GLU A 261 -18.09 11.09 0.41
N GLY A 262 -18.70 12.28 0.53
CA GLY A 262 -18.82 13.05 1.77
C GLY A 262 -20.11 13.85 1.77
N THR A 263 -20.45 14.43 2.92
CA THR A 263 -21.61 15.32 3.06
C THR A 263 -21.21 16.78 3.15
N THR A 264 -19.97 17.08 3.54
CA THR A 264 -19.50 18.45 3.74
C THR A 264 -18.04 18.65 3.31
N LEU A 265 -17.80 19.78 2.64
CA LEU A 265 -16.45 20.34 2.43
C LEU A 265 -16.55 21.87 2.57
N ARG A 266 -15.73 22.44 3.46
CA ARG A 266 -15.70 23.87 3.74
C ARG A 266 -14.27 24.38 3.82
N LEU A 267 -14.00 25.47 3.10
CA LEU A 267 -12.78 26.27 3.22
C LEU A 267 -13.08 27.69 2.76
N SER A 268 -13.02 28.67 3.67
CA SER A 268 -13.34 30.07 3.38
C SER A 268 -14.72 30.23 2.70
N GLU A 269 -14.79 30.74 1.48
CA GLU A 269 -16.02 30.90 0.69
C GLU A 269 -16.50 29.62 -0.01
N CYS A 270 -15.65 28.59 -0.10
CA CYS A 270 -16.01 27.30 -0.68
C CYS A 270 -16.84 26.49 0.31
N GLU A 271 -18.07 26.17 -0.06
CA GLU A 271 -18.96 25.28 0.68
C GLU A 271 -19.66 24.30 -0.26
N LEU A 272 -19.46 23.01 -0.01
CA LEU A 272 -20.19 21.91 -0.63
C LEU A 272 -20.98 21.18 0.46
N THR A 273 -22.25 20.91 0.18
CA THR A 273 -23.13 20.12 1.06
C THR A 273 -23.93 19.13 0.23
N LEU A 274 -23.93 17.87 0.67
CA LEU A 274 -24.80 16.81 0.17
C LEU A 274 -25.60 16.23 1.33
N ASP A 275 -26.80 15.75 1.05
CA ASP A 275 -27.68 15.07 2.02
C ASP A 275 -27.21 13.66 2.39
N ALA A 276 -26.40 13.04 1.53
CA ALA A 276 -25.79 11.73 1.75
C ALA A 276 -24.50 11.60 0.92
N PRO A 277 -23.49 10.83 1.38
CA PRO A 277 -22.21 10.67 0.67
C PRO A 277 -22.30 9.76 -0.55
N ALA A 278 -23.28 8.86 -0.60
CA ALA A 278 -23.48 7.92 -1.69
C ALA A 278 -24.97 7.60 -1.84
N PHE A 279 -25.36 7.15 -3.03
CA PHE A 279 -26.60 6.39 -3.19
C PHE A 279 -26.28 4.91 -2.96
N GLU A 280 -27.15 4.20 -2.23
CA GLU A 280 -26.93 2.79 -1.88
C GLU A 280 -28.24 2.02 -1.91
N GLY A 281 -28.15 0.72 -2.17
CA GLY A 281 -29.31 -0.16 -2.13
C GLY A 281 -28.96 -1.62 -2.41
N GLU A 282 -30.00 -2.41 -2.66
CA GLU A 282 -29.89 -3.83 -2.99
C GLU A 282 -29.95 -4.06 -4.51
N ILE A 283 -29.25 -5.08 -4.96
CA ILE A 283 -29.34 -5.58 -6.33
C ILE A 283 -30.44 -6.64 -6.36
N THR A 284 -31.51 -6.39 -7.12
CA THR A 284 -32.63 -7.33 -7.25
C THR A 284 -32.48 -8.26 -8.46
N GLY A 285 -31.53 -7.97 -9.35
CA GLY A 285 -31.24 -8.77 -10.51
C GLY A 285 -30.03 -8.27 -11.29
N SER A 286 -29.53 -9.11 -12.18
CA SER A 286 -28.50 -8.76 -13.15
C SER A 286 -28.81 -9.46 -14.46
N GLY A 287 -28.43 -8.84 -15.58
CA GLY A 287 -28.65 -9.42 -16.89
C GLY A 287 -27.54 -9.12 -17.87
N SER A 288 -27.46 -9.96 -18.89
CA SER A 288 -26.60 -9.73 -20.05
C SER A 288 -27.26 -10.28 -21.29
N GLU A 289 -27.36 -9.44 -22.32
CA GLU A 289 -27.86 -9.81 -23.64
C GLU A 289 -26.99 -9.15 -24.71
N ALA A 290 -27.14 -9.52 -25.98
CA ALA A 290 -26.24 -9.12 -27.06
C ALA A 290 -25.81 -7.63 -27.01
N GLY A 291 -24.55 -7.37 -26.64
CA GLY A 291 -23.96 -6.03 -26.55
C GLY A 291 -24.25 -5.25 -25.26
N ARG A 292 -25.03 -5.80 -24.33
CA ARG A 292 -25.52 -5.13 -23.12
C ARG A 292 -25.32 -5.96 -21.86
N SER A 293 -25.06 -5.30 -20.74
CA SER A 293 -25.05 -5.91 -19.41
C SER A 293 -25.48 -4.89 -18.36
N TRP A 294 -26.20 -5.34 -17.34
CA TRP A 294 -26.83 -4.45 -16.36
C TRP A 294 -27.04 -5.07 -14.99
N PHE A 295 -27.30 -4.19 -14.02
CA PHE A 295 -27.85 -4.48 -12.70
C PHE A 295 -29.22 -3.83 -12.55
N GLU A 296 -30.14 -4.50 -11.86
CA GLU A 296 -31.38 -3.92 -11.36
C GLU A 296 -31.10 -3.35 -9.96
N ALA A 297 -30.90 -2.03 -9.88
CA ALA A 297 -30.52 -1.31 -8.67
C ALA A 297 -31.77 -0.76 -7.97
N ALA A 298 -32.21 -1.48 -6.92
CA ALA A 298 -33.43 -1.11 -6.22
C ALA A 298 -33.24 0.19 -5.42
N GLY A 299 -34.23 1.08 -5.46
CA GLY A 299 -34.20 2.38 -4.76
C GLY A 299 -33.23 3.41 -5.35
N ALA A 300 -32.63 3.15 -6.52
CA ALA A 300 -31.76 4.11 -7.18
C ALA A 300 -32.54 5.37 -7.59
N PRO A 301 -31.97 6.59 -7.44
CA PRO A 301 -32.69 7.84 -7.65
C PRO A 301 -33.05 8.05 -9.13
N GLU A 302 -34.33 8.31 -9.41
CA GLU A 302 -34.80 8.65 -10.76
C GLU A 302 -34.40 10.09 -11.15
N GLY A 303 -34.16 10.31 -12.44
CA GLY A 303 -34.00 11.66 -13.01
C GLY A 303 -32.61 12.31 -12.87
N GLY A 304 -31.64 11.63 -12.26
CA GLY A 304 -30.23 12.06 -12.23
C GLY A 304 -29.44 11.58 -13.45
N GLU A 305 -28.47 12.38 -13.92
CA GLU A 305 -27.47 11.94 -14.90
C GLU A 305 -26.41 11.10 -14.17
N LEU A 306 -26.68 9.79 -14.04
CA LEU A 306 -25.72 8.82 -13.47
C LEU A 306 -24.74 8.28 -14.52
N THR A 307 -24.87 8.67 -15.79
CA THR A 307 -23.99 8.18 -16.86
C THR A 307 -22.63 8.83 -16.74
N GLY A 308 -21.57 8.01 -16.76
CA GLY A 308 -20.20 8.47 -16.49
C GLY A 308 -19.73 8.25 -15.05
N ASP A 309 -20.67 8.10 -14.11
CA ASP A 309 -20.36 7.74 -12.73
C ASP A 309 -19.89 6.28 -12.60
N THR A 310 -19.47 5.92 -11.39
CA THR A 310 -19.02 4.57 -11.06
C THR A 310 -20.03 3.88 -10.15
N LEU A 311 -20.55 2.74 -10.60
CA LEU A 311 -21.31 1.80 -9.79
C LEU A 311 -20.34 0.84 -9.09
N LEU A 312 -20.35 0.85 -7.76
CA LEU A 312 -19.69 -0.14 -6.93
C LEU A 312 -20.69 -1.25 -6.60
N VAL A 313 -20.29 -2.50 -6.79
CA VAL A 313 -21.11 -3.69 -6.52
C VAL A 313 -20.36 -4.64 -5.61
N GLU A 314 -21.00 -5.03 -4.53
CA GLU A 314 -20.47 -5.95 -3.52
C GLU A 314 -21.20 -7.31 -3.58
N ASP A 315 -20.47 -8.40 -3.41
CA ASP A 315 -20.99 -9.78 -3.35
C ASP A 315 -20.55 -10.55 -2.09
N GLY A 316 -20.35 -9.83 -0.98
CA GLY A 316 -19.91 -10.35 0.32
C GLY A 316 -18.40 -10.64 0.41
N GLU A 317 -17.75 -10.98 -0.70
CA GLU A 317 -16.29 -11.19 -0.75
C GLU A 317 -15.54 -10.10 -1.51
N HIS A 318 -16.15 -9.54 -2.55
CA HIS A 318 -15.48 -8.61 -3.45
C HIS A 318 -16.29 -7.33 -3.65
N LEU A 319 -15.59 -6.21 -3.72
CA LEU A 319 -16.10 -4.94 -4.24
C LEU A 319 -15.61 -4.75 -5.68
N ARG A 320 -16.52 -4.50 -6.62
CA ARG A 320 -16.20 -4.32 -8.04
C ARG A 320 -16.74 -2.98 -8.54
N ALA A 321 -15.90 -2.26 -9.26
CA ALA A 321 -16.25 -0.99 -9.88
C ALA A 321 -16.66 -1.19 -11.35
N TYR A 322 -17.80 -0.61 -11.73
CA TYR A 322 -18.32 -0.61 -13.09
C TYR A 322 -18.59 0.84 -13.54
N PRO A 323 -18.10 1.28 -14.70
CA PRO A 323 -18.54 2.55 -15.27
C PRO A 323 -20.01 2.45 -15.66
N ILE A 324 -20.82 3.42 -15.26
CA ILE A 324 -22.22 3.52 -15.67
C ILE A 324 -22.27 4.07 -17.09
N ARG A 325 -22.74 3.24 -18.02
CA ARG A 325 -22.86 3.53 -19.45
C ARG A 325 -24.23 4.07 -19.84
N GLY A 326 -25.22 3.87 -18.98
CA GLY A 326 -26.59 4.34 -19.18
C GLY A 326 -27.48 3.86 -18.05
N VAL A 327 -28.67 4.45 -17.96
CA VAL A 327 -29.69 4.06 -16.99
C VAL A 327 -31.04 3.95 -17.69
N GLU A 328 -31.83 2.97 -17.29
CA GLU A 328 -33.21 2.77 -17.76
C GLU A 328 -34.14 2.60 -16.56
N PRO A 329 -35.42 2.99 -16.65
CA PRO A 329 -36.40 2.69 -15.61
C PRO A 329 -36.56 1.18 -15.40
N ALA A 330 -36.67 0.76 -14.14
CA ALA A 330 -36.98 -0.61 -13.74
C ALA A 330 -38.18 -0.62 -12.77
N ALA A 331 -38.67 -1.80 -12.40
CA ALA A 331 -39.88 -1.93 -11.58
C ALA A 331 -39.73 -1.35 -10.15
N ASP A 332 -38.52 -1.35 -9.61
CA ASP A 332 -38.22 -0.94 -8.22
C ASP A 332 -36.99 -0.01 -8.14
N GLY A 333 -36.76 0.81 -9.16
CA GLY A 333 -35.60 1.70 -9.24
C GLY A 333 -35.06 1.79 -10.66
N LEU A 334 -33.75 1.64 -10.82
CA LEU A 334 -33.09 1.78 -12.12
C LEU A 334 -32.41 0.50 -12.56
N ARG A 335 -32.49 0.24 -13.86
CA ARG A 335 -31.56 -0.64 -14.55
C ARG A 335 -30.31 0.14 -14.89
N VAL A 336 -29.19 -0.20 -14.26
CA VAL A 336 -27.90 0.45 -14.47
C VAL A 336 -27.07 -0.35 -15.48
N LEU A 337 -26.82 0.22 -16.65
CA LEU A 337 -26.09 -0.42 -17.75
C LEU A 337 -24.58 -0.28 -17.51
N THR A 338 -23.88 -1.40 -17.37
CA THR A 338 -22.41 -1.45 -17.22
C THR A 338 -21.71 -1.80 -18.55
N LYS A 339 -22.50 -2.27 -19.53
CA LYS A 339 -22.11 -2.45 -20.92
C LYS A 339 -23.23 -2.02 -21.84
N LEU A 340 -22.89 -1.23 -22.86
CA LEU A 340 -23.81 -0.71 -23.89
C LEU A 340 -23.07 -0.73 -25.25
N ASP A 341 -23.77 -1.14 -26.31
CA ASP A 341 -23.22 -1.24 -27.67
C ASP A 341 -21.89 -2.00 -27.75
N GLY A 342 -21.78 -3.09 -26.98
CA GLY A 342 -20.58 -3.93 -26.92
C GLY A 342 -19.44 -3.37 -26.07
N THR A 343 -19.56 -2.13 -25.57
CA THR A 343 -18.51 -1.43 -24.82
C THR A 343 -18.82 -1.40 -23.33
N GLY A 344 -17.85 -1.78 -22.49
CA GLY A 344 -18.00 -1.85 -21.04
C GLY A 344 -17.84 -3.28 -20.52
N PHE A 345 -18.35 -3.54 -19.32
CA PHE A 345 -18.07 -4.75 -18.57
C PHE A 345 -19.33 -5.59 -18.35
N VAL A 346 -19.17 -6.90 -18.36
CA VAL A 346 -20.27 -7.82 -18.07
C VAL A 346 -20.59 -7.75 -16.57
N ALA A 347 -21.86 -7.49 -16.24
CA ALA A 347 -22.37 -7.54 -14.88
C ALA A 347 -22.24 -8.96 -14.33
N ARG A 348 -21.49 -9.11 -13.22
CA ARG A 348 -21.41 -10.36 -12.45
C ARG A 348 -22.44 -10.35 -11.31
N SER A 349 -22.60 -11.45 -10.59
CA SER A 349 -23.43 -11.47 -9.38
C SER A 349 -23.02 -10.38 -8.39
N GLY A 350 -24.00 -9.80 -7.73
CA GLY A 350 -23.84 -8.79 -6.70
C GLY A 350 -25.09 -8.73 -5.82
N GLU A 351 -24.91 -8.32 -4.57
CA GLU A 351 -25.94 -8.24 -3.54
C GLU A 351 -26.30 -6.79 -3.23
N ARG A 352 -25.28 -5.94 -3.10
CA ARG A 352 -25.43 -4.51 -2.81
C ARG A 352 -24.81 -3.67 -3.90
N TRP A 353 -25.40 -2.51 -4.11
CA TRP A 353 -24.86 -1.48 -4.98
C TRP A 353 -24.63 -0.18 -4.22
N ARG A 354 -23.67 0.60 -4.73
CA ARG A 354 -23.30 1.91 -4.21
C ARG A 354 -22.80 2.80 -5.33
N ILE A 355 -23.27 4.05 -5.38
CA ILE A 355 -22.77 5.08 -6.30
C ILE A 355 -22.24 6.22 -5.44
N PRO A 356 -20.90 6.37 -5.33
CA PRO A 356 -20.29 7.50 -4.63
C PRO A 356 -20.76 8.81 -5.23
N ARG A 357 -21.22 9.75 -4.41
CA ARG A 357 -21.66 11.06 -4.91
C ARG A 357 -20.47 12.00 -5.01
N VAL A 358 -20.48 12.80 -6.06
CA VAL A 358 -19.49 13.83 -6.31
C VAL A 358 -20.18 15.19 -6.29
N ALA A 359 -19.60 16.14 -5.57
CA ALA A 359 -19.99 17.54 -5.62
C ALA A 359 -18.80 18.38 -6.08
N SER A 360 -19.07 19.43 -6.85
CA SER A 360 -18.06 20.35 -7.36
C SER A 360 -18.45 21.79 -7.07
N TRP A 361 -17.47 22.62 -6.76
CA TRP A 361 -17.61 24.05 -6.56
C TRP A 361 -16.63 24.79 -7.47
N GLU A 362 -17.06 25.91 -8.02
CA GLU A 362 -16.23 26.82 -8.83
C GLU A 362 -16.49 28.25 -8.36
N GLY A 363 -15.41 28.98 -8.09
CA GLY A 363 -15.42 30.31 -7.47
C GLY A 363 -15.56 31.49 -8.42
#